data_AF-C3RUG5-F1
#
_entry.id   AF-C3RUG5-F1
#
_cell.length_a   1.000
_cell.length_b   1.000
_cell.length_c   1.000
_cell.angle_alpha   90.00
_cell.angle_beta   90.00
_cell.angle_gamma   90.00
#
_symmetry.space_group_name_H-M   'P 1'
#
loop_
_entity.id
_entity.type
_entity.pdbx_description
1 polymer ?
#
loop_
_entity_poly.entity_id
_entity_poly.type
_entity_poly.pdbx_seq_one_letter_code
_entity_poly.pdbx_strand_id
1 'polypeptide(L)'
;VLAGSHELMRRQAACFRDEVSPGLTAQGIKIVRWGDLNQAERAELAEFFALKVYPVLTPLAVDPAHPFPYISGLSLNLAVVVRNPTTGNQL
;
A
#
# COMPACT_ATOMS: atom_id res chain seq x y z
N VAL A 1 -21.49 17.04 -5.95
CA VAL A 1 -20.62 16.71 -4.79
C VAL A 1 -19.44 15.82 -5.22
N LEU A 2 -19.68 14.62 -5.76
CA LEU A 2 -18.60 13.68 -6.15
C LEU A 2 -17.57 14.26 -7.15
N ALA A 3 -18.01 15.01 -8.16
CA ALA A 3 -17.10 15.63 -9.14
C ALA A 3 -16.14 16.65 -8.50
N GLY A 4 -16.60 17.42 -7.51
CA GLY A 4 -15.77 18.40 -6.79
C GLY A 4 -14.73 17.72 -5.90
N SER A 5 -15.13 16.67 -5.18
CA SER A 5 -14.20 15.87 -4.36
C SER A 5 -13.12 15.21 -5.20
N HIS A 6 -13.50 14.65 -6.35
CA HIS A 6 -12.53 14.01 -7.27
C HIS A 6 -11.50 15.02 -7.80
N GLU A 7 -11.94 16.23 -8.17
CA GLU A 7 -11.01 17.27 -8.62
C GLU A 7 -10.06 17.73 -7.51
N LEU A 8 -10.55 17.84 -6.27
CA LEU A 8 -9.69 18.16 -5.13
C LEU A 8 -8.65 17.06 -4.86
N MET A 9 -9.04 15.78 -4.93
CA MET A 9 -8.11 14.65 -4.79
C MET A 9 -7.05 14.68 -5.89
N ARG A 10 -7.45 14.97 -7.13
CA ARG A 10 -6.51 15.06 -8.26
C ARG A 10 -5.51 16.20 -8.09
N ARG A 11 -5.98 17.37 -7.63
CA ARG A 11 -5.13 18.52 -7.31
C ARG A 11 -4.16 18.22 -6.18
N GLN A 12 -4.61 17.56 -5.12
CA GLN A 12 -3.75 17.13 -4.01
C GLN A 12 -2.66 16.16 -4.49
N ALA A 13 -3.02 15.16 -5.28
CA ALA A 13 -2.07 14.21 -5.83
C ALA A 13 -1.05 14.87 -6.76
N ALA A 14 -1.48 15.83 -7.59
CA ALA A 14 -0.59 16.61 -8.44
C ALA A 14 0.39 17.46 -7.63
N CYS A 15 -0.09 18.21 -6.63
CA CYS A 15 0.77 19.01 -5.75
C CYS A 15 1.82 18.15 -5.04
N PHE A 16 1.41 16.98 -4.50
CA PHE A 16 2.36 16.06 -3.86
C PHE A 16 3.45 15.58 -4.83
N ARG A 17 3.06 15.17 -6.04
CA ARG A 17 3.97 14.61 -7.05
C ARG A 17 4.86 15.66 -7.70
N ASP A 18 4.32 16.82 -8.04
CA ASP A 18 4.96 17.79 -8.93
C ASP A 18 5.66 18.92 -8.15
N GLU A 19 5.29 19.16 -6.88
CA GLU A 19 5.84 20.23 -6.06
C GLU A 19 6.52 19.71 -4.78
N VAL A 20 5.77 18.96 -3.95
CA VAL A 20 6.24 18.55 -2.62
C VAL A 20 7.37 17.52 -2.71
N SER A 21 7.17 16.43 -3.46
CA SER A 21 8.17 15.36 -3.57
C SER A 21 9.49 15.82 -4.21
N PRO A 22 9.49 16.63 -5.29
CA PRO A 22 10.71 17.25 -5.81
C PRO A 22 11.35 18.22 -4.81
N GLY A 23 10.55 19.03 -4.11
CA GLY A 23 11.03 19.96 -3.09
C GLY A 23 11.75 19.25 -1.94
N LEU A 24 11.20 18.15 -1.43
CA LEU A 24 11.86 17.29 -0.44
C LEU A 24 13.18 16.74 -0.98
N THR A 25 13.18 16.26 -2.22
CA THR A 25 14.36 15.69 -2.85
C THR A 25 15.49 16.71 -3.00
N ALA A 26 15.17 17.97 -3.33
CA ALA A 26 16.13 19.06 -3.41
C ALA A 26 16.78 19.38 -2.05
N GLN A 27 16.10 19.06 -0.95
CA GLN A 27 16.62 19.15 0.42
C GLN A 27 17.26 17.84 0.91
N GLY A 28 17.45 16.85 0.04
CA GLY A 28 18.07 15.56 0.36
C GLY A 28 17.14 14.53 1.01
N ILE A 29 15.83 14.82 1.10
CA ILE A 29 14.83 13.92 1.67
C ILE A 29 14.13 13.17 0.52
N LYS A 30 14.25 11.85 0.47
CA LYS A 30 13.65 11.03 -0.59
C LYS A 30 12.61 10.07 -0.02
N ILE A 31 11.44 10.03 -0.65
CA ILE A 31 10.45 8.97 -0.46
C ILE A 31 10.74 7.92 -1.52
N VAL A 32 11.35 6.82 -1.10
CA VAL A 32 11.81 5.74 -1.99
C VAL A 32 10.84 4.57 -2.02
N ARG A 33 10.86 3.82 -3.12
CA ARG A 33 10.11 2.57 -3.28
C ARG A 33 11.04 1.39 -3.04
N TRP A 34 10.46 0.21 -2.82
CA TRP A 34 11.20 -1.05 -2.63
C TRP A 34 12.28 -1.29 -3.70
N GLY A 35 11.98 -0.94 -4.96
CA GLY A 35 12.91 -1.08 -6.08
C GLY A 35 14.15 -0.18 -6.00
N ASP A 36 14.05 0.96 -5.32
CA ASP A 36 15.12 1.95 -5.18
C ASP A 36 16.12 1.59 -4.07
N LEU A 37 15.76 0.61 -3.23
CA LEU A 37 16.57 0.18 -2.10
C LEU A 37 17.70 -0.74 -2.53
N ASN A 38 18.86 -0.57 -1.90
CA ASN A 38 19.98 -1.48 -2.01
C ASN A 38 19.76 -2.79 -1.22
N GLN A 39 20.65 -3.76 -1.36
CA GLN A 39 20.48 -5.07 -0.74
C GLN A 39 20.46 -5.03 0.80
N ALA A 40 21.27 -4.17 1.42
CA ALA A 40 21.33 -4.04 2.88
C ALA A 40 20.04 -3.41 3.42
N GLU A 41 19.55 -2.34 2.78
CA GLU A 41 18.28 -1.69 3.13
C GLU A 41 17.09 -2.64 2.99
N ARG A 42 17.08 -3.47 1.93
CA ARG A 42 16.04 -4.51 1.76
C ARG A 42 16.08 -5.56 2.86
N ALA A 43 17.27 -5.99 3.27
CA ALA A 43 17.42 -6.96 4.36
C ALA A 43 16.91 -6.39 5.69
N GLU A 44 17.27 -5.14 5.99
CA GLU A 44 16.79 -4.44 7.18
C GLU A 44 15.26 -4.28 7.19
N LEU A 45 14.66 -3.86 6.08
CA LEU A 45 13.21 -3.72 5.99
C LEU A 45 12.48 -5.07 6.01
N ALA A 46 13.08 -6.13 5.47
CA ALA A 46 12.52 -7.48 5.54
C ALA A 46 12.48 -7.98 7.01
N GLU A 47 13.55 -7.75 7.77
CA GLU A 47 13.59 -8.05 9.19
C GLU A 47 12.56 -7.21 9.97
N PHE A 48 12.51 -5.90 9.71
CA PHE A 48 11.50 -5.03 10.31
C PHE A 48 10.07 -5.52 10.01
N PHE A 49 9.79 -5.88 8.76
CA PHE A 49 8.50 -6.43 8.39
C PHE A 49 8.17 -7.70 9.16
N ALA A 50 9.11 -8.66 9.21
CA ALA A 50 8.91 -9.93 9.91
C ALA A 50 8.67 -9.76 11.42
N LEU A 51 9.41 -8.84 12.06
CA LEU A 51 9.39 -8.67 13.51
C LEU A 51 8.30 -7.69 14.00
N LYS A 52 7.90 -6.72 13.18
CA LYS A 52 7.04 -5.60 13.62
C LYS A 52 5.72 -5.50 12.87
N VAL A 53 5.72 -5.76 11.55
CA VAL A 53 4.53 -5.56 10.71
C VAL A 53 3.72 -6.84 10.60
N TYR A 54 4.35 -7.95 10.21
CA TYR A 54 3.68 -9.22 10.00
C TYR A 54 2.87 -9.72 11.21
N PRO A 55 3.37 -9.66 12.47
CA PRO A 55 2.64 -10.17 13.62
C PRO A 55 1.31 -9.43 13.92
N VAL A 56 1.14 -8.22 13.40
CA VAL A 56 -0.08 -7.42 13.59
C VAL A 56 -0.99 -7.41 12.36
N LEU A 57 -0.57 -8.03 11.26
CA LEU A 57 -1.44 -8.21 10.09
C LEU A 57 -2.44 -9.33 10.36
N THR A 58 -3.72 -9.05 10.16
CA THR A 58 -4.80 -10.05 10.24
C THR A 58 -5.32 -10.30 8.83
N PRO A 59 -4.81 -11.32 8.10
CA PRO A 59 -5.31 -11.64 6.78
C PRO A 59 -6.75 -12.15 6.88
N LEU A 60 -7.65 -11.56 6.10
CA LEU A 60 -9.05 -11.94 6.02
C LEU A 60 -9.30 -12.58 4.66
N ALA A 61 -9.63 -13.87 4.65
CA ALA A 61 -10.09 -14.55 3.44
C ALA A 61 -11.53 -14.13 3.15
N VAL A 62 -11.81 -13.79 1.89
CA VAL A 62 -13.15 -13.42 1.42
C VAL A 62 -13.57 -14.44 0.38
N ASP A 63 -14.71 -15.10 0.60
CA ASP A 63 -15.32 -15.99 -0.36
C ASP A 63 -16.83 -15.71 -0.49
N PRO A 64 -17.47 -16.06 -1.63
CA PRO A 64 -18.89 -15.77 -1.84
C PRO A 64 -19.87 -16.51 -0.91
N ALA A 65 -19.42 -17.57 -0.22
CA ALA A 65 -20.27 -18.40 0.64
C ALA A 65 -20.46 -17.79 2.05
N HIS A 66 -19.70 -16.74 2.40
CA HIS A 66 -19.79 -16.07 3.70
C HIS A 66 -19.98 -14.55 3.55
N PRO A 67 -20.61 -13.87 4.53
CA PRO A 67 -20.73 -12.42 4.52
C PRO A 67 -19.36 -11.73 4.51
N PHE A 68 -19.28 -10.62 3.78
CA PHE A 68 -18.05 -9.81 3.73
C PHE A 68 -17.66 -9.33 5.14
N PRO A 69 -16.38 -9.45 5.54
CA PRO A 69 -15.96 -9.10 6.89
C PRO A 69 -16.10 -7.60 7.14
N TYR A 70 -16.33 -7.25 8.41
CA TYR A 70 -16.34 -5.85 8.82
C TYR A 70 -14.94 -5.24 8.68
N ILE A 71 -14.86 -4.07 8.04
CA ILE A 71 -13.64 -3.29 7.89
C ILE A 71 -13.83 -1.95 8.62
N SER A 72 -12.88 -1.60 9.47
CA SER A 72 -12.93 -0.33 10.20
C SER A 72 -12.93 0.87 9.24
N GLY A 73 -13.78 1.87 9.53
CA GLY A 73 -13.68 3.15 8.85
C GLY A 73 -12.31 3.80 9.08
N LEU A 74 -11.83 4.55 8.09
CA LEU A 74 -10.55 5.28 8.11
C LEU A 74 -9.30 4.40 8.26
N SER A 75 -9.41 3.07 8.19
CA SER A 75 -8.23 2.20 8.11
C SER A 75 -7.75 2.03 6.67
N LEU A 76 -6.44 1.82 6.52
CA LEU A 76 -5.85 1.37 5.27
C LEU A 76 -5.94 -0.16 5.20
N ASN A 77 -6.54 -0.68 4.14
CA ASN A 77 -6.69 -2.12 3.92
C ASN A 77 -6.14 -2.47 2.55
N LEU A 78 -5.52 -3.65 2.42
CA LEU A 78 -4.99 -4.14 1.16
C LEU A 78 -5.84 -5.32 0.68
N ALA A 79 -6.54 -5.13 -0.44
CA ALA A 79 -7.17 -6.23 -1.16
C ALA A 79 -6.12 -6.92 -2.04
N VAL A 80 -5.93 -8.23 -1.82
CA VAL A 80 -4.95 -9.05 -2.55
C VAL A 80 -5.69 -10.19 -3.22
N VAL A 81 -5.46 -10.37 -4.52
CA VAL A 81 -5.93 -11.55 -5.27
C VAL A 81 -4.79 -12.54 -5.31
N VAL A 82 -5.04 -13.77 -4.87
CA VAL A 82 -4.03 -14.83 -4.86
C VAL A 82 -4.34 -15.80 -5.99
N ARG A 83 -3.31 -16.22 -6.73
CA ARG A 83 -3.45 -17.24 -7.77
C ARG A 83 -2.76 -18.52 -7.33
N ASN A 84 -3.47 -19.64 -7.42
CA ASN A 84 -2.84 -20.95 -7.26
C ASN A 84 -1.90 -21.21 -8.45
N PRO A 85 -0.59 -21.44 -8.22
CA PRO A 85 0.38 -21.61 -9.31
C PRO A 85 0.19 -22.91 -10.11
N THR A 86 -0.46 -23.92 -9.54
CA THR A 86 -0.67 -25.23 -10.16
C THR A 86 -1.98 -25.30 -10.92
N THR A 87 -3.07 -24.79 -10.34
CA THR A 87 -4.43 -24.89 -10.92
C THR A 87 -4.85 -23.64 -11.68
N GLY A 88 -4.16 -22.52 -11.52
CA GLY A 88 -4.49 -21.24 -12.15
C GLY A 88 -5.71 -20.52 -11.55
N ASN A 89 -6.45 -21.16 -10.64
CA ASN A 89 -7.61 -20.57 -9.97
C ASN A 89 -7.20 -19.36 -9.11
N GLN A 90 -8.04 -18.32 -9.13
CA GLN A 90 -7.89 -17.14 -8.29
C GLN A 90 -8.78 -17.26 -7.06
N LEU A 91 -8.25 -16.85 -5.92
CA LEU A 91 -8.95 -16.63 -4.66
C LEU A 91 -8.89 -15.13 -4.33
#